data_AF-A0A5N5TPA1-F1
#
_entry.id   AF-A0A5N5TPA1-F1
#
_cell.length_a   1.000
_cell.length_b   1.000
_cell.length_c   1.000
_cell.angle_alpha   90.00
_cell.angle_beta   90.00
_cell.angle_gamma   90.00
#
_symmetry.space_group_name_H-M   'P 1'
#
loop_
_entity.id
_entity.type
_entity.pdbx_description
1 polymer ?
#
loop_
_entity_poly.entity_id
_entity_poly.type
_entity_poly.pdbx_seq_one_letter_code
_entity_poly.pdbx_strand_id
1 'polypeptide(L)'
;MMKDISVINSVKYAAYRTAFKLRYLQTRLKCHEISLECISAAFNKAGFLPEKNTSYISNKEIENILLICYKTTFKHKPVDTHLCTDLLLNMLINTFDENRRGKIQILKSKVFLVVMGGGRLQDKYRYLFNEIADDNHHVSRKRLAKLLLILSSMVEFLSEELYFGSSFVSGAVESCFRNVSMKIFIFSITIF
;
A
#
# COMPACT_ATOMS: atom_id res chain seq x y z
N MET A 1 -0.68 -5.50 -18.99
CA MET A 1 -0.57 -4.72 -17.74
C MET A 1 0.65 -3.81 -17.74
N MET A 2 1.89 -4.32 -17.61
CA MET A 2 3.08 -3.45 -17.61
C MET A 2 3.36 -2.75 -18.96
N LYS A 3 3.08 -3.41 -20.09
CA LYS A 3 3.22 -2.78 -21.43
C LYS A 3 2.32 -1.53 -21.59
N ASP A 4 1.11 -1.57 -21.04
CA ASP A 4 0.14 -0.47 -21.15
C ASP A 4 0.52 0.72 -20.24
N ILE A 5 1.19 0.44 -19.12
CA ILE A 5 1.70 1.46 -18.18
C ILE A 5 2.79 2.34 -18.83
N SER A 6 3.52 1.80 -19.81
CA SER A 6 4.60 2.53 -20.48
C SER A 6 4.14 3.81 -21.21
N VAL A 7 2.89 3.86 -21.67
CA VAL A 7 2.31 5.04 -22.33
C VAL A 7 2.28 6.26 -21.39
N ILE A 8 2.12 6.00 -20.08
CA ILE A 8 2.07 7.01 -19.03
C ILE A 8 3.46 7.65 -18.81
N ASN A 9 4.55 7.03 -19.31
CA ASN A 9 5.90 7.58 -19.17
C ASN A 9 6.08 8.96 -19.85
N SER A 10 5.19 9.32 -20.77
CA SER A 10 5.16 10.64 -21.42
C SER A 10 4.78 11.79 -20.49
N VAL A 11 4.21 11.51 -19.31
CA VAL A 11 3.83 12.55 -18.34
C VAL A 11 5.09 13.19 -17.74
N LYS A 12 5.24 14.51 -17.94
CA LYS A 12 6.43 15.29 -17.55
C LYS A 12 6.75 15.22 -16.05
N TYR A 13 5.75 15.44 -15.20
CA TYR A 13 5.94 15.53 -13.76
C TYR A 13 5.87 14.14 -13.11
N ALA A 14 6.95 13.73 -12.43
CA ALA A 14 7.07 12.40 -11.81
C ALA A 14 5.92 12.09 -10.85
N ALA A 15 5.51 13.05 -10.03
CA ALA A 15 4.37 12.93 -9.13
C ALA A 15 3.08 12.47 -9.83
N TYR A 16 2.68 13.20 -10.87
CA TYR A 16 1.48 12.90 -11.64
C TYR A 16 1.62 11.59 -12.40
N ARG A 17 2.82 11.30 -12.93
CA ARG A 17 3.13 10.06 -13.62
C ARG A 17 2.94 8.85 -12.69
N THR A 18 3.56 8.86 -11.51
CA THR A 18 3.39 7.82 -10.48
C THR A 18 1.92 7.66 -10.09
N ALA A 19 1.22 8.77 -9.83
CA ALA A 19 -0.20 8.75 -9.50
C ALA A 19 -1.06 8.14 -10.61
N PHE A 20 -0.82 8.48 -11.88
CA PHE A 20 -1.54 7.91 -13.01
C PHE A 20 -1.25 6.43 -13.19
N LYS A 21 0.00 5.99 -13.04
CA LYS A 21 0.38 4.57 -13.07
C LYS A 21 -0.35 3.78 -11.97
N LEU A 22 -0.36 4.32 -10.75
CA LEU A 22 -1.05 3.72 -9.61
C LEU A 22 -2.57 3.67 -9.85
N ARG A 23 -3.17 4.78 -10.29
CA ARG A 23 -4.60 4.86 -10.58
C ARG A 23 -5.01 3.89 -11.67
N TYR A 24 -4.21 3.76 -12.73
CA TYR A 24 -4.44 2.80 -13.79
C TYR A 24 -4.52 1.36 -13.26
N LEU A 25 -3.58 0.97 -12.38
CA LEU A 25 -3.59 -0.34 -11.73
C LEU A 25 -4.81 -0.54 -10.83
N GLN A 26 -5.11 0.45 -9.98
CA GLN A 26 -6.29 0.42 -9.10
C GLN A 26 -7.60 0.30 -9.88
N THR A 27 -7.73 0.96 -11.04
CA THR A 27 -8.91 0.88 -11.89
C THR A 27 -8.99 -0.46 -12.61
N ARG A 28 -7.88 -0.92 -13.20
CA ARG A 28 -7.84 -2.19 -13.93
C ARG A 28 -8.12 -3.41 -13.05
N LEU A 29 -7.68 -3.37 -11.79
CA LEU A 29 -7.94 -4.42 -10.81
C LEU A 29 -9.19 -4.16 -9.96
N LYS A 30 -9.87 -3.03 -10.16
CA LYS A 30 -11.05 -2.60 -9.39
C LYS A 30 -10.81 -2.47 -7.87
N CYS A 31 -9.55 -2.40 -7.43
CA CYS A 31 -9.19 -2.22 -6.01
C CYS A 31 -9.75 -0.93 -5.42
N HIS A 32 -9.91 0.12 -6.24
CA HIS A 32 -10.47 1.40 -5.83
C HIS A 32 -11.93 1.33 -5.34
N GLU A 33 -12.64 0.22 -5.54
CA GLU A 33 -13.99 -0.01 -4.98
C GLU A 33 -13.95 -0.79 -3.65
N ILE A 34 -12.81 -1.38 -3.29
CA ILE A 34 -12.65 -2.12 -2.02
C ILE A 34 -12.39 -1.10 -0.92
N SER A 35 -13.31 -1.00 0.05
CA SER A 35 -13.20 -0.02 1.13
C SER A 35 -12.15 -0.41 2.19
N LEU A 36 -11.66 0.58 2.94
CA LEU A 36 -10.72 0.37 4.04
C LEU A 36 -11.33 -0.48 5.16
N GLU A 37 -12.63 -0.37 5.42
CA GLU A 37 -13.34 -1.18 6.40
C GLU A 37 -13.35 -2.64 5.99
N CYS A 38 -13.55 -2.93 4.69
CA CYS A 38 -13.50 -4.29 4.15
C CYS A 38 -12.11 -4.91 4.32
N ILE A 39 -11.05 -4.15 4.00
CA ILE A 39 -9.66 -4.57 4.20
C ILE A 39 -9.39 -4.86 5.67
N SER A 40 -9.73 -3.93 6.56
CA SER A 40 -9.56 -4.08 8.01
C SER A 40 -10.28 -5.32 8.54
N ALA A 41 -11.56 -5.48 8.18
CA ALA A 41 -12.38 -6.60 8.61
C ALA A 41 -11.81 -7.96 8.13
N ALA A 42 -11.29 -8.03 6.90
CA ALA A 42 -10.69 -9.25 6.36
C ALA A 42 -9.42 -9.66 7.11
N PHE A 43 -8.51 -8.72 7.41
CA PHE A 43 -7.31 -9.02 8.21
C PHE A 43 -7.67 -9.39 9.66
N ASN A 44 -8.61 -8.69 10.27
CA ASN A 44 -9.04 -8.96 11.64
C ASN A 44 -9.70 -10.34 11.77
N LYS A 45 -10.56 -10.71 10.80
CA LYS A 45 -11.20 -12.04 10.76
C LYS A 45 -10.18 -13.17 10.60
N ALA A 46 -9.07 -12.92 9.91
CA ALA A 46 -7.96 -13.85 9.77
C ALA A 46 -6.98 -13.83 10.96
N GLY A 47 -7.21 -12.99 11.99
CA GLY A 47 -6.38 -12.93 13.20
C GLY A 47 -5.07 -12.15 13.06
N PHE A 48 -4.95 -11.31 12.03
CA PHE A 48 -3.80 -10.45 11.74
C PHE A 48 -3.97 -9.04 12.29
N LEU A 49 -4.10 -8.96 13.60
CA LEU A 49 -4.21 -7.71 14.36
C LEU A 49 -2.93 -6.86 14.28
N PRO A 50 -2.99 -5.56 14.61
CA PRO A 50 -1.83 -4.65 14.53
C PRO A 50 -0.59 -5.12 15.32
N GLU A 51 -0.75 -5.84 16.43
CA GLU A 51 0.38 -6.32 17.23
C GLU A 51 1.25 -7.34 16.46
N LYS A 52 0.67 -8.01 15.45
CA LYS A 52 1.35 -8.98 14.59
C LYS A 52 1.98 -8.37 13.35
N ASN A 53 2.01 -7.04 13.22
CA ASN A 53 2.56 -6.36 12.03
C ASN A 53 4.03 -6.66 11.73
N THR A 54 4.79 -7.15 12.71
CA THR A 54 6.17 -7.60 12.53
C THR A 54 6.27 -9.02 11.94
N SER A 55 5.24 -9.83 12.13
CA SER A 55 5.14 -11.23 11.68
C SER A 55 4.89 -11.34 10.17
N TYR A 56 4.96 -12.58 9.68
CA TYR A 56 4.80 -12.92 8.27
C TYR A 56 3.48 -13.67 8.04
N ILE A 57 2.90 -13.45 6.86
CA ILE A 57 1.71 -14.13 6.34
C ILE A 57 2.08 -14.85 5.05
N SER A 58 1.58 -16.07 4.85
CA SER A 58 1.84 -16.85 3.64
C SER A 58 1.09 -16.31 2.43
N ASN A 59 1.57 -16.61 1.23
CA ASN A 59 0.91 -16.20 -0.01
C ASN A 59 -0.52 -16.75 -0.11
N LYS A 60 -0.78 -17.96 0.42
CA LYS A 60 -2.13 -18.56 0.44
C LYS A 60 -3.08 -17.84 1.38
N GLU A 61 -2.60 -17.42 2.55
CA GLU A 61 -3.41 -16.62 3.47
C GLU A 61 -3.71 -15.23 2.90
N ILE A 62 -2.75 -14.60 2.21
CA ILE A 62 -2.98 -13.35 1.48
C ILE A 62 -4.05 -13.55 0.41
N GLU A 63 -3.92 -14.59 -0.43
CA GLU A 63 -4.92 -14.94 -1.47
C GLU A 63 -6.33 -15.03 -0.88
N ASN A 64 -6.49 -15.72 0.25
CA ASN A 64 -7.77 -15.85 0.94
C ASN A 64 -8.33 -14.49 1.39
N ILE A 65 -7.49 -13.61 1.96
CA ILE A 65 -7.89 -12.25 2.36
C ILE A 65 -8.35 -11.45 1.15
N LEU A 66 -7.59 -11.47 0.05
CA LEU A 66 -7.95 -10.76 -1.18
C LEU A 66 -9.29 -11.27 -1.72
N LEU A 67 -9.46 -12.59 -1.76
CA LEU A 67 -10.68 -13.22 -2.26
C LEU A 67 -11.91 -12.83 -1.40
N ILE A 68 -11.75 -12.75 -0.07
CA ILE A 68 -12.80 -12.26 0.83
C ILE A 68 -13.16 -10.81 0.48
N CYS A 69 -12.17 -9.93 0.31
CA CYS A 69 -12.40 -8.54 -0.05
C CYS A 69 -13.16 -8.43 -1.38
N TYR A 70 -12.67 -9.08 -2.44
CA TYR A 70 -13.31 -9.04 -3.76
C TYR A 70 -14.72 -9.63 -3.74
N LYS A 71 -14.94 -10.81 -3.12
CA LYS A 71 -16.28 -11.42 -3.04
C LYS A 71 -17.26 -10.57 -2.26
N THR A 72 -16.79 -9.89 -1.20
CA THR A 72 -17.64 -8.99 -0.40
C THR A 72 -18.03 -7.75 -1.21
N THR A 73 -17.08 -7.09 -1.85
CA THR A 73 -17.31 -5.86 -2.64
C THR A 73 -18.13 -6.12 -3.91
N PHE A 74 -17.90 -7.24 -4.59
CA PHE A 74 -18.47 -7.52 -5.91
C PHE A 74 -19.55 -8.60 -5.92
N LYS A 75 -20.14 -8.93 -4.77
CA LYS A 75 -21.16 -10.00 -4.62
C LYS A 75 -22.29 -9.96 -5.66
N HIS A 76 -22.67 -8.77 -6.11
CA HIS A 76 -23.76 -8.54 -7.07
C HIS A 76 -23.29 -7.91 -8.40
N LYS A 77 -21.99 -7.98 -8.71
CA LYS A 77 -21.39 -7.37 -9.89
C LYS A 77 -20.70 -8.44 -10.76
N PRO A 78 -20.73 -8.32 -12.09
CA PRO A 78 -20.08 -9.26 -13.00
C PRO A 78 -18.56 -8.99 -13.05
N VAL A 79 -17.86 -9.35 -11.98
CA VAL A 79 -16.41 -9.23 -11.86
C VAL A 79 -15.82 -10.60 -11.59
N ASP A 80 -14.82 -10.97 -12.37
CA ASP A 80 -14.03 -12.16 -12.10
C ASP A 80 -13.14 -11.92 -10.87
N THR A 81 -13.69 -12.22 -9.70
CA THR A 81 -13.00 -12.01 -8.42
C THR A 81 -11.74 -12.87 -8.29
N HIS A 82 -11.70 -14.03 -8.96
CA HIS A 82 -10.54 -14.93 -8.92
C HIS A 82 -9.38 -14.33 -9.73
N LEU A 83 -9.63 -13.93 -10.97
CA LEU A 83 -8.62 -13.27 -11.79
C LEU A 83 -8.08 -11.98 -11.15
N CYS A 84 -8.96 -11.14 -10.60
CA CYS A 84 -8.52 -9.92 -9.91
C CYS A 84 -7.68 -10.24 -8.65
N THR A 85 -8.02 -11.31 -7.93
CA THR A 85 -7.24 -11.78 -6.78
C THR A 85 -5.86 -12.24 -7.19
N ASP A 86 -5.76 -13.08 -8.24
CA ASP A 86 -4.50 -13.63 -8.72
C ASP A 86 -3.55 -12.53 -9.21
N LEU A 87 -4.08 -11.57 -9.98
CA LEU A 87 -3.29 -10.46 -10.50
C LEU A 87 -2.78 -9.54 -9.38
N LEU A 88 -3.64 -9.23 -8.39
CA LEU A 88 -3.25 -8.38 -7.26
C LEU A 88 -2.25 -9.09 -6.33
N LEU A 89 -2.44 -10.39 -6.08
CA LEU A 89 -1.50 -11.22 -5.35
C LEU A 89 -0.14 -11.24 -6.05
N ASN A 90 -0.12 -11.48 -7.37
CA ASN A 90 1.11 -11.51 -8.15
C ASN A 90 1.86 -10.16 -8.05
N MET A 91 1.15 -9.03 -8.09
CA MET A 91 1.78 -7.72 -7.87
C MET A 91 2.38 -7.60 -6.47
N LEU A 92 1.64 -7.98 -5.43
CA LEU A 92 2.09 -7.92 -4.05
C LEU A 92 3.34 -8.79 -3.84
N ILE A 93 3.35 -10.02 -4.38
CA ILE A 93 4.51 -10.94 -4.32
C ILE A 93 5.71 -10.34 -5.07
N ASN A 94 5.52 -9.82 -6.29
CA ASN A 94 6.62 -9.22 -7.06
C ASN A 94 7.16 -7.94 -6.40
N THR A 95 6.38 -7.28 -5.53
CA THR A 95 6.81 -6.08 -4.81
C THR A 95 7.56 -6.41 -3.51
N PHE A 96 7.19 -7.50 -2.80
CA PHE A 96 7.66 -7.72 -1.43
C PHE A 96 8.27 -9.10 -1.12
N ASP A 97 8.13 -10.09 -2.00
CA ASP A 97 8.72 -11.43 -1.85
C ASP A 97 9.81 -11.68 -2.91
N GLU A 98 10.83 -10.81 -2.91
CA GLU A 98 11.97 -10.85 -3.86
C GLU A 98 12.67 -12.21 -3.89
N ASN A 99 12.71 -12.91 -2.74
CA ASN A 99 13.38 -14.21 -2.59
C ASN A 99 12.43 -15.41 -2.74
N ARG A 100 11.19 -15.20 -3.18
CA ARG A 100 10.17 -16.24 -3.38
C ARG A 100 10.03 -17.20 -2.18
N ARG A 101 10.09 -16.65 -0.96
CA ARG A 101 10.00 -17.41 0.29
C ARG A 101 8.58 -17.88 0.59
N GLY A 102 7.59 -17.43 -0.18
CA GLY A 102 6.19 -17.82 -0.02
C GLY A 102 5.48 -17.07 1.10
N LYS A 103 6.12 -16.04 1.67
CA LYS A 103 5.59 -15.27 2.81
C LYS A 103 6.04 -13.83 2.78
N ILE A 104 5.17 -12.93 3.25
CA ILE A 104 5.37 -11.47 3.22
C ILE A 104 5.04 -10.92 4.61
N GLN A 105 5.70 -9.84 5.02
CA GLN A 105 5.40 -9.22 6.30
C GLN A 105 3.97 -8.64 6.30
N ILE A 106 3.21 -8.87 7.37
CA ILE A 106 1.80 -8.44 7.48
C ILE A 106 1.64 -6.95 7.21
N LEU A 107 2.51 -6.11 7.79
CA LEU A 107 2.48 -4.67 7.57
C LEU A 107 2.62 -4.30 6.08
N LYS A 108 3.50 -4.97 5.33
CA LYS A 108 3.68 -4.72 3.89
C LYS A 108 2.38 -5.00 3.13
N SER A 109 1.74 -6.13 3.42
CA SER A 109 0.47 -6.52 2.79
C SER A 109 -0.67 -5.54 3.12
N LYS A 110 -0.78 -5.09 4.37
CA LYS A 110 -1.78 -4.09 4.79
C LYS A 110 -1.56 -2.75 4.10
N VAL A 111 -0.33 -2.21 4.15
CA VAL A 111 0.02 -0.93 3.52
C VAL A 111 -0.30 -0.96 2.03
N PHE A 112 0.10 -2.03 1.34
CA PHE A 112 -0.18 -2.21 -0.08
C PHE A 112 -1.67 -2.17 -0.39
N LEU A 113 -2.49 -2.91 0.37
CA LEU A 113 -3.94 -2.95 0.14
C LEU A 113 -4.63 -1.63 0.47
N VAL A 114 -4.17 -0.90 1.48
CA VAL A 114 -4.69 0.45 1.80
C VAL A 114 -4.36 1.44 0.69
N VAL A 115 -3.14 1.38 0.14
CA VAL A 115 -2.73 2.22 -0.99
C VAL A 115 -3.56 1.88 -2.23
N MET A 116 -3.77 0.60 -2.53
CA MET A 116 -4.55 0.13 -3.68
C MET A 116 -6.07 0.32 -3.51
N GLY A 117 -6.56 0.30 -2.27
CA GLY A 117 -7.97 0.34 -1.91
C GLY A 117 -8.64 1.70 -2.17
N GLY A 118 -9.97 1.69 -2.10
CA GLY A 118 -10.81 2.88 -2.11
C GLY A 118 -10.95 3.51 -0.73
N GLY A 119 -10.95 4.84 -0.67
CA GLY A 119 -11.14 5.60 0.57
C GLY A 119 -10.68 7.04 0.41
N ARG A 120 -11.08 7.91 1.35
CA ARG A 120 -10.56 9.27 1.38
C ARG A 120 -9.10 9.23 1.80
N LEU A 121 -8.32 10.19 1.30
CA LEU A 121 -6.90 10.27 1.58
C LEU A 121 -6.59 10.37 3.09
N GLN A 122 -7.40 11.15 3.82
CA GLN A 122 -7.29 11.30 5.27
C GLN A 122 -7.52 9.96 6.01
N ASP A 123 -8.47 9.15 5.56
CA ASP A 123 -8.77 7.85 6.17
C ASP A 123 -7.61 6.86 5.93
N LYS A 124 -7.02 6.90 4.74
CA LYS A 124 -5.80 6.11 4.43
C LYS A 124 -4.65 6.51 5.35
N TYR A 125 -4.40 7.80 5.55
CA TYR A 125 -3.34 8.25 6.47
C TYR A 125 -3.59 7.81 7.90
N ARG A 126 -4.83 7.94 8.38
CA ARG A 126 -5.19 7.51 9.73
C ARG A 126 -4.98 6.01 9.89
N TYR A 127 -5.39 5.21 8.91
CA TYR A 127 -5.16 3.78 8.91
C TYR A 127 -3.66 3.46 8.97
N LEU A 128 -2.86 4.01 8.06
CA LEU A 128 -1.43 3.75 7.99
C LEU A 128 -0.70 4.19 9.25
N PHE A 129 -1.08 5.32 9.83
CA PHE A 129 -0.55 5.81 11.11
C PHE A 129 -0.85 4.83 12.24
N ASN A 130 -2.11 4.36 12.35
CA ASN A 130 -2.50 3.41 13.39
C ASN A 130 -1.75 2.07 13.29
N GLU A 131 -1.43 1.61 12.08
CA GLU A 131 -0.67 0.36 11.88
C GLU A 131 0.80 0.46 12.32
N ILE A 132 1.35 1.68 12.45
CA ILE A 132 2.73 1.90 12.89
C ILE A 132 2.84 2.62 14.24
N ALA A 133 1.75 3.14 14.79
CA ALA A 133 1.74 3.80 16.10
C ALA A 133 2.00 2.79 17.23
N ASP A 134 2.61 3.25 18.32
CA ASP A 134 2.74 2.47 19.55
C ASP A 134 1.47 2.54 20.39
N ASP A 135 1.49 1.86 21.53
CA ASP A 135 0.34 1.78 22.45
C ASP A 135 -0.05 3.16 23.01
N ASN A 136 0.85 4.15 22.93
CA ASN A 136 0.60 5.53 23.32
C ASN A 136 0.21 6.42 22.12
N HIS A 137 -0.09 5.83 20.96
CA HIS A 137 -0.39 6.52 19.70
C HIS A 137 0.74 7.42 19.17
N HIS A 138 1.99 7.10 19.51
CA HIS A 138 3.16 7.79 18.98
C HIS A 138 3.84 6.99 17.86
N VAL A 139 4.49 7.72 16.95
CA VAL A 139 5.28 7.13 15.87
C VAL A 139 6.71 7.60 16.03
N SER A 140 7.64 6.65 16.18
CA SER A 140 9.08 6.96 16.19
C SER A 140 9.65 7.06 14.78
N ARG A 141 10.82 7.70 14.66
CA ARG A 141 11.57 7.83 13.39
C ARG A 141 11.74 6.49 12.68
N LYS A 142 12.09 5.44 13.43
CA LYS A 142 12.27 4.07 12.91
C LYS A 142 10.98 3.50 12.30
N ARG A 143 9.83 3.74 12.94
CA ARG A 143 8.54 3.22 12.47
C ARG A 143 8.04 3.99 11.24
N LEU A 144 8.21 5.31 11.22
CA LEU A 144 7.95 6.11 10.02
C LEU A 144 8.85 5.71 8.85
N ALA A 145 10.16 5.55 9.09
CA ALA A 145 11.11 5.08 8.07
C ALA A 145 10.67 3.73 7.49
N LYS A 146 10.22 2.79 8.34
CA LYS A 146 9.69 1.50 7.89
C LYS A 146 8.49 1.67 6.95
N LEU A 147 7.51 2.51 7.30
CA LEU A 147 6.36 2.78 6.43
C LEU A 147 6.80 3.38 5.08
N LEU A 148 7.68 4.38 5.10
CA LEU A 148 8.15 5.04 3.89
C LEU A 148 8.96 4.12 2.98
N LEU A 149 9.76 3.20 3.54
CA LEU A 149 10.46 2.17 2.77
C LEU A 149 9.46 1.23 2.07
N ILE A 150 8.36 0.85 2.73
CA ILE A 150 7.33 0.01 2.11
C ILE A 150 6.68 0.74 0.93
N LEU A 151 6.34 2.02 1.10
CA LEU A 151 5.80 2.85 0.02
C LEU A 151 6.82 3.03 -1.11
N SER A 152 8.11 3.16 -0.79
CA SER A 152 9.20 3.27 -1.77
C SER A 152 9.30 2.01 -2.63
N SER A 153 9.17 0.81 -2.05
CA SER A 153 9.15 -0.44 -2.83
C SER A 153 7.97 -0.49 -3.81
N MET A 154 6.82 0.10 -3.47
CA MET A 154 5.70 0.20 -4.41
C MET A 154 6.00 1.15 -5.57
N VAL A 155 6.72 2.24 -5.33
CA VAL A 155 7.18 3.18 -6.37
C VAL A 155 8.23 2.52 -7.27
N GLU A 156 9.18 1.79 -6.67
CA GLU A 156 10.19 1.01 -7.39
C GLU A 156 9.52 -0.02 -8.32
N PHE A 157 8.45 -0.68 -7.87
CA PHE A 157 7.64 -1.55 -8.73
C PHE A 157 7.02 -0.82 -9.94
N LEU A 158 6.77 0.49 -9.83
CA LEU A 158 6.26 1.34 -10.93
C LEU A 158 7.36 1.94 -11.82
N SER A 159 8.62 1.63 -11.53
CA SER A 159 9.81 2.21 -12.15
C SER A 159 9.89 3.73 -12.01
N GLU A 160 9.64 4.23 -10.79
CA GLU A 160 9.69 5.67 -10.43
C GLU A 160 10.67 5.96 -9.28
N GLU A 161 11.62 5.04 -9.04
CA GLU A 161 12.59 5.07 -7.93
C GLU A 161 13.57 6.24 -7.98
N LEU A 162 13.84 6.77 -9.17
CA LEU A 162 14.70 7.95 -9.34
C LEU A 162 14.15 9.19 -8.63
N TYR A 163 12.83 9.24 -8.39
CA TYR A 163 12.14 10.40 -7.83
C TYR A 163 11.63 10.14 -6.41
N PHE A 164 11.19 8.91 -6.10
CA PHE A 164 10.58 8.58 -4.80
C PHE A 164 11.08 7.24 -4.23
N GLY A 165 12.28 6.79 -4.61
CA GLY A 165 12.87 5.56 -4.12
C GLY A 165 13.38 5.64 -2.67
N SER A 166 13.88 4.50 -2.20
CA SER A 166 14.34 4.31 -0.82
C SER A 166 15.45 5.27 -0.36
N SER A 167 16.26 5.83 -1.26
CA SER A 167 17.33 6.80 -0.96
C SER A 167 16.81 8.11 -0.33
N PHE A 168 15.57 8.50 -0.62
CA PHE A 168 14.98 9.74 -0.09
C PHE A 168 14.38 9.58 1.32
N VAL A 169 14.21 8.35 1.81
CA VAL A 169 13.48 8.07 3.05
C VAL A 169 14.13 8.73 4.27
N SER A 170 15.46 8.65 4.40
CA SER A 170 16.16 9.25 5.55
C SER A 170 15.90 10.76 5.64
N GLY A 171 16.05 11.47 4.52
CA GLY A 171 15.78 12.91 4.45
C GLY A 171 14.31 13.26 4.72
N ALA A 172 13.38 12.43 4.23
CA ALA A 172 11.95 12.62 4.48
C ALA A 172 11.59 12.45 5.97
N VAL A 173 12.19 11.46 6.67
CA VAL A 173 11.99 11.25 8.11
C VAL A 173 12.56 12.42 8.91
N GLU A 174 13.79 12.86 8.60
CA GLU A 174 14.41 14.00 9.29
C GLU A 174 13.60 15.28 9.09
N SER A 175 13.14 15.53 7.85
CA SER A 175 12.27 16.66 7.54
C SER A 175 10.98 16.58 8.38
N CYS A 176 10.29 15.43 8.35
CA CYS A 176 9.05 15.19 9.10
C CYS A 176 9.20 15.55 10.59
N PHE A 177 10.21 14.99 11.27
CA PHE A 177 10.41 15.25 12.70
C PHE A 177 10.93 16.65 13.01
N ARG A 178 11.59 17.33 12.06
CA ARG A 178 12.03 18.72 12.22
C ARG A 178 10.85 19.70 12.28
N ASN A 179 9.80 19.50 11.48
CA ASN A 179 8.62 20.38 11.53
C ASN A 179 7.49 19.85 12.44
N VAL A 180 7.69 18.77 13.21
CA VAL A 180 6.74 18.38 14.28
C VAL A 180 6.78 19.38 15.46
N SER A 181 7.92 20.03 15.71
CA SER A 181 8.01 21.21 16.59
C SER A 181 7.44 22.49 15.95
N MET A 182 7.40 22.51 14.61
CA MET A 182 6.80 23.44 13.66
C MET A 182 5.35 23.20 13.20
N LYS A 183 4.31 23.15 14.05
CA LYS A 183 2.87 23.02 13.67
C LYS A 183 2.58 22.57 12.21
N ILE A 184 2.18 21.30 12.08
CA ILE A 184 1.42 20.73 10.95
C ILE A 184 2.24 20.53 9.67
N PHE A 185 2.77 19.31 9.50
CA PHE A 185 3.22 18.79 8.20
C PHE A 185 2.02 18.52 7.30
N ILE A 186 1.71 19.48 6.42
CA ILE A 186 1.00 19.23 5.17
C ILE A 186 2.04 19.43 4.06
N PHE A 187 2.01 18.55 3.06
CA PHE A 187 2.91 18.40 1.90
C PHE A 187 4.08 17.44 2.02
N SER A 188 3.76 16.16 1.77
CA SER A 188 4.41 15.38 0.68
C SER A 188 3.66 14.09 0.33
N ILE A 189 2.56 13.75 1.03
CA ILE A 189 1.75 12.57 0.68
C ILE A 189 0.61 12.91 -0.32
N THR A 190 0.66 14.05 -1.02
CA THR A 190 -0.30 14.40 -2.09
C THR A 190 -0.14 13.55 -3.37
N ILE A 191 0.52 12.39 -3.27
CA ILE A 191 0.73 11.44 -4.37
C ILE A 191 0.47 10.00 -3.88
N PHE A 192 -0.53 9.83 -3.00
CA PHE A 192 -1.18 8.55 -2.74
C PHE A 192 -2.67 8.75 -2.54
#